data_AF-A0A959TJ28-F1
#
_entry.id   AF-A0A959TJ28-F1
#
_cell.length_a   1.000
_cell.length_b   1.000
_cell.length_c   1.000
_cell.angle_alpha   90.00
_cell.angle_beta   90.00
_cell.angle_gamma   90.00
#
_symmetry.space_group_name_H-M   'P 1'
#
loop_
_entity.id
_entity.type
_entity.pdbx_description
1 polymer ?
#
loop_
_entity_poly.entity_id
_entity_poly.type
_entity_poly.pdbx_seq_one_letter_code
_entity_poly.pdbx_strand_id
1 'polypeptide(L)' 'ARAASIEDPEAFWAAQAERFTWRRRWDRVLEWEFETPSVKWFIGGRLNITENCLDRHVEAHGDRTALIWEPND' A
#
# COMPACT_ATOMS: atom_id res chain seq x y z
N ALA A 1 -1.28 12.43 13.15
CA ALA A 1 -0.79 11.21 12.44
C ALA A 1 -0.25 10.17 13.43
N ARG A 2 0.86 10.42 14.13
CA ARG A 2 1.46 9.45 15.06
C ARG A 2 0.53 8.98 16.19
N ALA A 3 -0.23 9.90 16.81
CA ALA A 3 -1.18 9.52 17.87
C ALA A 3 -2.27 8.58 17.32
N ALA A 4 -2.90 8.98 16.21
CA ALA A 4 -3.93 8.17 15.54
C ALA A 4 -3.44 6.78 15.09
N SER A 5 -2.17 6.63 14.65
CA SER A 5 -1.63 5.32 14.26
C SER A 5 -1.42 4.35 15.43
N ILE A 6 -1.52 4.85 16.68
CA ILE A 6 -1.38 4.05 17.91
C ILE A 6 -2.74 3.86 18.57
N GLU A 7 -3.56 4.92 18.62
CA GLU A 7 -4.87 4.93 19.28
C GLU A 7 -5.94 4.17 18.49
N ASP A 8 -5.93 4.28 17.17
CA ASP A 8 -6.80 3.53 16.26
C ASP A 8 -6.00 3.10 15.01
N PRO A 9 -5.16 2.05 15.14
CA PRO A 9 -4.28 1.63 14.07
C PRO A 9 -5.08 1.14 12.84
N GLU A 10 -6.22 0.48 13.02
CA GLU A 10 -7.00 -0.04 11.90
C GLU A 10 -7.59 1.09 11.06
N ALA A 11 -8.22 2.11 11.68
CA ALA A 11 -8.76 3.24 10.93
C ALA A 11 -7.64 4.05 10.25
N PHE A 12 -6.53 4.27 10.96
CA PHE A 12 -5.39 5.00 10.41
C PHE A 12 -4.79 4.28 9.18
N TRP A 13 -4.49 2.99 9.30
CA TRP A 13 -3.86 2.23 8.22
C TRP A 13 -4.82 1.94 7.08
N ALA A 14 -6.12 1.78 7.35
CA ALA A 14 -7.14 1.74 6.30
C ALA A 14 -7.09 3.00 5.44
N ALA A 15 -7.09 4.18 6.07
CA ALA A 15 -7.05 5.46 5.35
C ALA A 15 -5.76 5.63 4.53
N GLN A 16 -4.61 5.16 5.03
CA GLN A 16 -3.38 5.17 4.24
C GLN A 16 -3.44 4.22 3.04
N ALA A 17 -4.04 3.03 3.22
CA ALA A 17 -4.14 2.02 2.19
C ALA A 17 -5.07 2.41 1.04
N GLU A 18 -6.01 3.34 1.24
CA GLU A 18 -6.86 3.91 0.17
C GLU A 18 -6.06 4.59 -0.94
N ARG A 19 -4.82 5.02 -0.66
CA ARG A 19 -3.95 5.70 -1.63
C ARG A 19 -3.39 4.77 -2.70
N PHE A 20 -3.62 3.47 -2.56
CA PHE A 20 -3.20 2.45 -3.52
C PHE A 20 -4.37 2.06 -4.41
N THR A 21 -4.06 1.64 -5.64
CA THR A 21 -5.01 1.02 -6.55
C THR A 21 -5.19 -0.45 -6.14
N TRP A 22 -6.38 -0.78 -5.66
CA TRP A 22 -6.77 -2.15 -5.30
C TRP A 22 -7.66 -2.75 -6.38
N ARG A 23 -7.32 -3.95 -6.84
CA ARG A 23 -8.22 -4.76 -7.68
C ARG A 23 -9.40 -5.31 -6.88
N ARG A 24 -9.18 -5.60 -5.59
CA ARG A 24 -10.21 -5.91 -4.60
C ARG A 24 -9.82 -5.27 -3.28
N ARG A 25 -10.70 -4.44 -2.72
CA ARG A 25 -10.53 -3.89 -1.37
C ARG A 25 -10.50 -5.02 -0.34
N TRP A 26 -9.69 -4.86 0.70
CA TRP A 26 -9.61 -5.81 1.80
C TRP A 26 -10.92 -5.91 2.59
N ASP A 27 -11.11 -7.06 3.22
CA ASP A 27 -12.25 -7.36 4.10
C ASP A 27 -11.93 -6.95 5.56
N ARG A 28 -10.67 -7.08 5.98
CA ARG A 28 -10.17 -6.72 7.32
C ARG A 28 -8.79 -6.06 7.22
N VAL A 29 -8.56 -5.00 8.01
CA VAL A 29 -7.31 -4.23 7.96
C VAL A 29 -6.17 -4.98 8.64
N LEU A 30 -6.41 -5.49 9.84
CA LEU A 30 -5.38 -6.10 10.66
C LEU A 30 -5.93 -7.31 11.41
N GLU A 31 -5.21 -8.42 11.36
CA GLU A 31 -5.42 -9.62 12.17
C GLU A 31 -4.09 -10.01 12.79
N TRP A 32 -4.06 -10.11 14.11
CA TRP A 32 -2.86 -10.45 14.86
C TRP A 32 -3.23 -11.13 16.17
N GLU A 33 -2.30 -11.90 16.72
CA GLU A 33 -2.48 -12.61 17.98
C GLU A 33 -1.13 -12.77 18.71
N PHE A 34 -1.16 -13.12 20.00
CA PHE A 34 0.02 -13.15 20.87
C PHE A 34 0.55 -14.57 21.14
N GLU A 35 -0.20 -15.61 20.77
CA GLU A 35 0.22 -17.01 20.97
C GLU A 35 1.20 -17.45 19.88
N THR A 36 1.00 -16.99 18.64
CA THR A 36 1.98 -17.15 17.55
C THR A 36 2.39 -15.79 16.96
N PRO A 37 3.59 -15.68 16.35
CA PRO A 37 4.04 -14.45 15.69
C PRO A 37 3.35 -14.25 14.32
N SER A 38 2.03 -14.39 14.28
CA SER A 38 1.20 -14.27 13.08
C SER A 38 0.55 -12.90 13.02
N VAL A 39 0.91 -12.12 11.99
CA VAL A 39 0.35 -10.79 11.73
C VAL A 39 0.00 -10.71 10.24
N LYS A 40 -1.26 -10.38 9.95
CA LYS A 40 -1.77 -10.24 8.59
C LYS A 40 -2.38 -8.86 8.41
N TRP A 41 -2.07 -8.24 7.28
CA TRP A 41 -2.59 -6.94 6.90
C TRP A 41 -3.45 -7.05 5.64
N PHE A 42 -4.51 -6.25 5.58
CA PHE A 42 -5.39 -6.09 4.42
C PHE A 42 -5.92 -7.44 3.89
N ILE A 43 -6.41 -8.28 4.80
CA ILE A 43 -6.88 -9.63 4.51
C ILE A 43 -8.00 -9.60 3.47
N GLY A 44 -7.89 -10.47 2.46
CA GLY A 44 -8.82 -10.52 1.33
C GLY A 44 -8.56 -9.45 0.25
N GLY A 45 -7.68 -8.48 0.53
CA GLY A 45 -7.27 -7.46 -0.42
C GLY A 45 -6.44 -8.05 -1.56
N ARG A 46 -6.65 -7.54 -2.77
CA ARG A 46 -5.84 -7.90 -3.95
C ARG A 46 -5.42 -6.64 -4.68
N LEU A 47 -4.13 -6.54 -4.97
CA LEU A 47 -3.54 -5.49 -5.78
C LEU A 47 -2.39 -6.09 -6.60
N ASN A 48 -1.90 -5.31 -7.56
CA ASN A 48 -0.62 -5.57 -8.21
C ASN A 48 0.32 -4.40 -7.89
N ILE A 49 1.57 -4.72 -7.53
CA ILE A 49 2.58 -3.71 -7.23
C ILE A 49 2.98 -2.92 -8.48
N THR A 50 3.03 -3.56 -9.66
CA THR A 50 3.38 -2.86 -10.91
C THR A 50 2.32 -1.82 -11.25
N GLU A 51 1.03 -2.14 -11.06
CA GLU A 51 -0.08 -1.19 -11.28
C GLU A 51 0.04 0.06 -10.41
N ASN A 52 0.53 -0.12 -9.19
CA ASN A 52 0.71 0.98 -8.24
C ASN A 52 2.00 1.78 -8.46
N CYS A 53 3.04 1.15 -9.00
CA CYS A 53 4.34 1.80 -9.25
C CYS A 53 4.45 2.41 -10.65
N LEU A 54 3.77 1.85 -11.64
CA LEU A 54 3.92 2.18 -13.06
C LEU A 54 2.58 2.50 -13.70
N ASP A 55 1.69 1.51 -13.85
CA ASP A 55 0.53 1.61 -14.76
C ASP A 55 -0.36 2.82 -14.45
N ARG A 56 -0.72 3.03 -13.16
CA ARG A 56 -1.54 4.19 -12.75
C ARG A 56 -0.87 5.54 -13.01
N HIS A 57 0.46 5.58 -13.02
CA HIS A 57 1.23 6.79 -13.26
C HIS A 57 1.38 7.05 -14.76
N VAL A 58 1.45 6.00 -15.58
CA VAL A 58 1.49 6.13 -17.04
C VAL A 58 0.22 6.78 -17.58
N GLU A 59 -0.96 6.40 -17.05
CA GLU A 59 -2.25 6.98 -17.47
C GLU A 59 -2.33 8.50 -17.27
N ALA A 60 -1.77 9.02 -16.17
CA ALA A 60 -1.84 10.46 -15.84
C ALA A 60 -0.59 11.24 -16.28
N HIS A 61 0.58 10.60 -16.32
CA HIS A 61 1.89 11.23 -16.42
C HIS A 61 2.88 10.38 -17.26
N GLY A 62 2.42 9.73 -18.34
CA GLY A 62 3.22 8.81 -19.15
C GLY A 62 4.55 9.37 -19.67
N ASP A 63 4.60 10.66 -19.97
CA ASP A 63 5.81 11.32 -20.49
C ASP A 63 6.81 11.74 -19.38
N ARG A 64 6.45 11.57 -18.11
CA ARG A 64 7.33 11.94 -16.98
C ARG A 64 8.40 10.88 -16.79
N THR A 65 9.67 11.29 -16.83
CA THR A 65 10.80 10.41 -16.53
C THR A 65 10.64 9.77 -15.15
N ALA A 66 10.55 8.44 -15.12
CA ALA A 66 10.36 7.66 -13.89
C ALA A 66 11.69 7.32 -13.19
N LEU A 67 12.74 7.05 -13.96
CA LEU A 67 14.07 6.70 -13.47
C LEU A 67 15.12 7.53 -14.23
N ILE A 68 15.99 8.21 -13.50
CA ILE A 68 17.20 8.80 -14.04
C ILE A 68 18.31 7.78 -13.82
N TRP A 69 18.87 7.26 -14.91
CA TRP A 69 19.98 6.33 -14.85
C TRP A 69 21.29 7.10 -15.08
N GLU A 70 22.20 7.01 -14.11
CA GLU A 70 23.55 7.56 -14.16
C GLU A 70 24.54 6.39 -14.21
N PRO A 71 25.27 6.18 -15.32
CA PRO A 71 26.27 5.14 -15.44
C PRO A 71 27.55 5.51 -14.65
N ASN A 72 28.37 4.50 -14.34
CA ASN A 72 29.70 4.74 -13.78
C ASN A 72 30.71 5.03 -14.91
N ASP A 73 31.28 6.23 -14.92
CA ASP A 73 32.56 6.57 -15.56
C ASP A 73 33.55 7.06 -14.47
#